data_AF-A0A7Y3DQI2-F1
#
_entry.id   AF-A0A7Y3DQI2-F1
#
_cell.length_a   1.000
_cell.length_b   1.000
_cell.length_c   1.000
_cell.angle_alpha   90.00
_cell.angle_beta   90.00
_cell.angle_gamma   90.00
#
_symmetry.space_group_name_H-M   'P 1'
#
loop_
_entity.id
_entity.type
_entity.pdbx_description
1 polymer ?
#
loop_
_entity_poly.entity_id
_entity_poly.type
_entity_poly.pdbx_seq_one_letter_code
_entity_poly.pdbx_strand_id
1 'polypeptide(L)'
;MPHVTFVLPHWLYWGGLIVVPLIAMYIVRKQRGTEVDGTISKSIAYMLWLCGGFIGLHRLYVKNMWGLVYIPIFVVLLLFNVQVRQAVNVLSGAKNEVSIAEFDIERAQKAIDKGRDGAQQKMDKAKQAMAIVQKNLDEKEANHAKWFRYTSIAAIVIGVFLLIDAFLIPGMVRKCAARE
;
A
#
# COMPACT_ATOMS: atom_id res chain seq x y z
N MET A 1 -21.35 -14.16 -4.67
CA MET A 1 -20.82 -12.79 -4.91
C MET A 1 -21.01 -12.49 -6.39
N PRO A 2 -21.67 -11.38 -6.78
CA PRO A 2 -21.71 -10.98 -8.18
C PRO A 2 -20.29 -10.60 -8.61
N HIS A 3 -19.74 -11.33 -9.58
CA HIS A 3 -18.39 -11.12 -10.10
C HIS A 3 -18.51 -10.13 -11.27
N VAL A 4 -17.76 -9.04 -11.21
CA VAL A 4 -17.73 -8.04 -12.28
C VAL A 4 -16.86 -8.62 -13.40
N THR A 5 -17.47 -9.23 -14.41
CA THR A 5 -16.77 -9.74 -15.62
C THR A 5 -16.44 -8.60 -16.59
N PHE A 6 -15.79 -7.55 -16.09
CA PHE A 6 -15.25 -6.54 -17.00
C PHE A 6 -13.96 -7.09 -17.63
N VAL A 7 -14.12 -7.73 -18.78
CA VAL A 7 -12.99 -8.14 -19.63
C VAL A 7 -12.69 -6.98 -20.57
N LEU A 8 -11.50 -6.41 -20.43
CA LEU A 8 -11.04 -5.32 -21.29
C LEU A 8 -11.19 -5.75 -22.78
N PRO A 9 -11.84 -4.95 -23.64
CA PRO A 9 -12.05 -5.35 -25.03
C PRO A 9 -10.72 -5.67 -25.71
N HIS A 10 -10.60 -6.84 -26.34
CA HIS A 10 -9.34 -7.31 -26.94
C HIS A 10 -8.80 -6.36 -28.01
N TRP A 11 -9.69 -5.64 -28.71
CA TRP A 11 -9.31 -4.56 -29.63
C TRP A 11 -8.53 -3.42 -28.94
N LEU A 12 -8.84 -3.09 -27.68
CA LEU A 12 -8.14 -2.02 -26.96
C LEU A 12 -6.67 -2.38 -26.70
N TYR A 13 -6.37 -3.67 -26.48
CA TYR A 13 -5.00 -4.18 -26.40
C TYR A 13 -4.24 -3.98 -27.71
N TRP A 14 -4.82 -4.39 -28.84
CA TRP A 14 -4.23 -4.18 -30.17
C TRP A 14 -4.08 -2.70 -30.54
N GLY A 15 -5.06 -1.89 -30.15
CA GLY A 15 -5.02 -0.44 -30.30
C GLY A 15 -3.84 0.17 -29.57
N GLY A 16 -3.61 -0.19 -28.30
CA GLY A 16 -2.43 0.24 -27.54
C GLY A 16 -1.12 -0.18 -28.22
N LEU A 17 -1.05 -1.42 -28.70
CA LEU A 17 0.13 -1.99 -29.37
C LEU A 17 0.52 -1.26 -30.66
N ILE A 18 -0.44 -0.65 -31.37
CA ILE A 18 -0.19 0.10 -32.61
C ILE A 18 -0.01 1.60 -32.32
N VAL A 19 -0.86 2.18 -31.48
CA VAL A 19 -0.87 3.63 -31.21
C VAL A 19 0.41 4.07 -30.50
N VAL A 20 0.89 3.31 -29.51
CA VAL A 20 2.11 3.64 -28.77
C VAL A 20 3.35 3.75 -29.67
N PRO A 21 3.69 2.75 -30.51
CA PRO A 21 4.86 2.86 -31.39
C PRO A 21 4.71 3.92 -32.47
N LEU A 22 3.48 4.21 -32.95
CA LEU A 22 3.25 5.32 -33.88
C LEU A 22 3.52 6.68 -33.23
N ILE A 23 3.02 6.90 -32.01
CA ILE A 23 3.30 8.11 -31.23
C ILE A 23 4.80 8.22 -30.95
N ALA A 24 5.45 7.12 -30.56
CA ALA A 24 6.89 7.10 -30.33
C ALA A 24 7.68 7.45 -31.60
N MET A 25 7.33 6.85 -32.75
CA MET A 25 7.92 7.19 -34.05
C MET A 25 7.73 8.65 -34.41
N TYR A 26 6.55 9.21 -34.16
CA TYR A 26 6.26 10.62 -34.41
C TYR A 26 7.14 11.54 -33.54
N ILE A 27 7.25 11.27 -32.24
CA ILE A 27 8.09 12.03 -31.31
C ILE A 27 9.57 11.95 -31.70
N VAL A 28 10.08 10.74 -31.99
CA VAL A 28 11.47 10.53 -32.40
C VAL A 28 11.78 11.24 -33.70
N ARG A 29 10.89 11.18 -34.70
CA ARG A 29 11.07 11.89 -35.97
C ARG A 29 11.08 13.41 -35.77
N LYS A 30 10.25 13.93 -34.85
CA LYS A 30 10.22 15.36 -34.51
C LYS A 30 11.50 15.82 -33.81
N GLN A 31 12.16 14.94 -33.06
CA GLN A 31 13.40 15.23 -32.31
C GLN A 31 14.69 14.84 -33.07
N ARG A 32 14.58 14.29 -34.29
CA ARG A 32 15.75 14.00 -35.12
C ARG A 32 16.40 15.30 -35.58
N GLY A 33 17.61 15.56 -35.11
CA GLY A 33 18.42 16.73 -35.50
C GLY A 33 18.48 17.85 -34.48
N THR A 34 17.76 17.74 -33.36
CA THR A 34 18.00 18.59 -32.19
C THR A 34 19.14 18.00 -31.37
N GLU A 35 20.21 18.76 -31.13
CA GLU A 35 21.18 18.42 -30.10
C GLU A 35 20.45 18.42 -28.76
N VAL A 36 20.32 17.23 -28.16
CA VAL A 36 19.78 17.12 -26.81
C VAL A 36 20.88 17.60 -25.90
N ASP A 37 20.75 18.84 -25.45
CA ASP A 37 21.64 19.41 -24.45
C ASP A 37 21.67 18.41 -23.29
N GLY A 38 22.80 17.72 -23.08
CA GLY A 38 22.95 16.60 -22.14
C GLY A 38 22.68 16.97 -20.67
N THR A 39 22.26 18.20 -20.46
CA THR A 39 21.96 18.82 -19.19
C THR A 39 20.84 18.07 -18.45
N ILE A 40 21.18 17.65 -17.24
CA ILE A 40 20.25 17.11 -16.26
C ILE A 40 19.11 18.12 -16.03
N SER A 41 17.88 17.72 -16.39
CA SER A 41 16.71 18.59 -16.30
C SER A 41 16.10 18.56 -14.91
N LYS A 42 15.81 19.74 -14.35
CA LYS A 42 15.10 19.88 -13.06
C LYS A 42 13.70 19.27 -13.11
N SER A 43 13.00 19.41 -14.24
CA SER A 43 11.65 18.87 -14.40
C SER A 43 11.66 17.34 -14.32
N ILE A 44 12.64 16.70 -14.96
CA ILE A 44 12.82 15.24 -14.89
C ILE A 44 13.18 14.82 -13.46
N ALA A 45 14.05 15.56 -12.77
CA ALA A 45 14.40 15.26 -11.38
C ALA A 45 13.19 15.30 -10.43
N TYR A 46 12.29 16.29 -10.57
CA TYR A 46 11.05 16.35 -9.78
C TYR A 46 10.04 15.29 -10.17
N MET A 47 9.94 14.94 -11.45
CA MET A 47 9.10 13.82 -11.91
C MET A 47 9.58 12.49 -11.30
N LEU A 48 10.90 12.24 -11.31
CA LEU A 48 11.49 11.06 -10.70
C LEU A 48 11.34 11.06 -9.17
N TRP A 49 11.40 12.21 -8.53
CA TRP A 49 11.12 12.36 -7.10
C TRP A 49 9.66 12.00 -6.78
N LEU A 50 8.72 12.45 -7.59
CA LEU A 50 7.29 12.18 -7.37
C LEU A 50 6.94 10.70 -7.62
N CYS A 51 7.41 10.12 -8.72
CA CYS A 51 7.04 8.77 -9.12
C CYS A 51 7.89 7.68 -8.45
N GLY A 52 9.16 7.96 -8.21
CA GLY A 52 10.15 6.98 -7.78
C GLY A 52 11.01 7.41 -6.59
N GLY A 53 10.60 8.47 -5.90
CA GLY A 53 11.36 8.99 -4.77
C GLY A 53 11.50 7.99 -3.64
N PHE A 54 10.50 7.14 -3.41
CA PHE A 54 10.50 6.13 -2.34
C PHE A 54 11.66 5.13 -2.47
N ILE A 55 12.15 4.91 -3.70
CA ILE A 55 13.28 4.04 -4.03
C ILE A 55 14.58 4.85 -4.16
N GLY A 56 14.51 6.19 -4.20
CA GLY A 56 15.67 7.08 -4.32
C GLY A 56 16.09 7.40 -5.75
N LEU A 57 15.22 7.19 -6.75
CA LEU A 57 15.56 7.36 -8.17
C LEU A 57 16.03 8.78 -8.52
N HIS A 58 15.48 9.80 -7.87
CA HIS A 58 15.88 11.20 -8.07
C HIS A 58 17.32 11.48 -7.66
N ARG A 59 17.87 10.78 -6.64
CA ARG A 59 19.28 10.92 -6.26
C ARG A 59 20.21 10.15 -7.19
N LEU A 60 19.81 8.96 -7.62
CA LEU A 60 20.58 8.16 -8.59
C LEU A 60 20.66 8.85 -9.96
N TYR A 61 19.59 9.54 -10.37
CA TYR A 61 19.57 10.35 -11.59
C TYR A 61 20.65 11.44 -11.59
N VAL A 62 20.87 12.10 -10.45
CA VAL A 62 21.88 13.16 -10.29
C VAL A 62 23.24 12.57 -9.86
N LYS A 63 23.48 11.27 -10.15
CA LYS A 63 24.73 10.54 -9.85
C LYS A 63 25.15 10.58 -8.37
N ASN A 64 24.17 10.65 -7.45
CA ASN A 64 24.41 10.70 -6.01
C ASN A 64 24.13 9.33 -5.35
N MET A 65 25.18 8.67 -4.86
CA MET A 65 25.09 7.33 -4.23
C MET A 65 24.23 7.28 -2.97
N TRP A 66 23.97 8.42 -2.32
CA TRP A 66 23.06 8.49 -1.17
C TRP A 66 21.64 8.00 -1.48
N GLY A 67 21.24 7.93 -2.76
CA GLY A 67 19.99 7.28 -3.17
C GLY A 67 19.90 5.81 -2.74
N LEU A 68 21.03 5.10 -2.57
CA LEU A 68 21.04 3.70 -2.14
C LEU A 68 20.50 3.50 -0.72
N VAL A 69 20.48 4.53 0.13
CA VAL A 69 19.91 4.46 1.48
C VAL A 69 18.38 4.25 1.45
N TYR A 70 17.71 4.70 0.40
CA TYR A 70 16.26 4.49 0.25
C TYR A 70 15.92 3.02 0.02
N ILE A 71 16.77 2.26 -0.66
CA ILE A 71 16.52 0.86 -1.00
C ILE A 71 16.28 -0.03 0.24
N PRO A 72 17.16 -0.10 1.24
CA PRO A 72 16.93 -0.93 2.42
C PRO A 72 15.71 -0.46 3.22
N ILE A 73 15.47 0.85 3.34
CA ILE A 73 14.30 1.39 4.06
C ILE A 73 13.01 0.99 3.32
N PHE A 74 13.02 1.07 1.99
CA PHE A 74 11.92 0.65 1.14
C PHE A 74 11.66 -0.86 1.25
N VAL A 75 12.70 -1.68 1.25
CA VAL A 75 12.58 -3.14 1.47
C VAL A 75 11.96 -3.45 2.83
N VAL A 76 12.42 -2.79 3.90
CA VAL A 76 11.84 -2.94 5.23
C VAL A 76 10.36 -2.54 5.24
N LEU A 77 10.00 -1.44 4.58
CA LEU A 77 8.61 -1.00 4.43
C LEU A 77 7.77 -2.07 3.73
N LEU A 78 8.26 -2.69 2.64
CA LEU A 78 7.58 -3.77 1.95
C LEU A 78 7.36 -4.99 2.87
N LEU A 79 8.38 -5.40 3.63
CA LEU A 79 8.28 -6.51 4.56
C LEU A 79 7.22 -6.25 5.64
N PHE A 80 7.18 -5.03 6.20
CA PHE A 80 6.15 -4.66 7.17
C PHE A 80 4.76 -4.58 6.53
N ASN A 81 4.65 -4.12 5.28
CA ASN A 81 3.37 -4.07 4.58
C ASN A 81 2.77 -5.48 4.37
N VAL A 82 3.60 -6.48 4.06
CA VAL A 82 3.18 -7.89 3.99
C VAL A 82 2.58 -8.34 5.33
N GLN A 83 3.22 -7.99 6.45
CA GLN A 83 2.74 -8.33 7.80
C GLN A 83 1.42 -7.63 8.13
N VAL A 84 1.26 -6.35 7.78
CA VAL A 84 -0.01 -5.64 7.94
C VAL A 84 -1.12 -6.32 7.15
N ARG A 85 -0.87 -6.68 5.88
CA ARG A 85 -1.85 -7.38 5.03
C ARG A 85 -2.27 -8.72 5.64
N GLN A 86 -1.33 -9.49 6.17
CA GLN A 86 -1.64 -10.74 6.86
C GLN A 86 -2.46 -10.48 8.14
N ALA A 87 -2.10 -9.47 8.93
CA ALA A 87 -2.82 -9.11 10.15
C ALA A 87 -4.26 -8.65 9.86
N VAL A 88 -4.51 -7.91 8.78
CA VAL A 88 -5.87 -7.50 8.35
C VAL A 88 -6.74 -8.70 8.01
N ASN A 89 -6.19 -9.71 7.33
CA ASN A 89 -6.94 -10.93 7.00
C ASN A 89 -7.33 -11.70 8.28
N VAL A 90 -6.39 -11.88 9.20
CA VAL A 90 -6.64 -12.57 10.48
C VAL A 90 -7.62 -11.79 11.35
N LEU A 91 -7.49 -10.47 11.41
CA LEU A 91 -8.41 -9.59 12.14
C LEU A 91 -9.83 -9.65 11.58
N SER A 92 -9.97 -9.66 10.25
CA SER A 92 -11.27 -9.83 9.59
C SER A 92 -11.92 -11.17 9.96
N GLY A 93 -11.14 -12.25 10.05
CA GLY A 93 -11.61 -13.55 10.53
C GLY A 93 -12.13 -13.49 11.97
N ALA A 94 -11.35 -12.90 12.89
CA ALA A 94 -11.76 -12.74 14.29
C ALA A 94 -13.02 -11.88 14.44
N LYS A 95 -13.17 -10.80 13.67
CA LYS A 95 -14.38 -9.98 13.63
C LYS A 95 -15.61 -10.77 13.18
N ASN A 96 -15.43 -11.67 12.21
CA ASN A 96 -16.51 -12.55 11.76
C ASN A 96 -16.91 -13.55 12.85
N GLU A 97 -15.96 -14.10 13.61
CA GLU A 97 -16.26 -14.97 14.75
C GLU A 97 -17.05 -14.24 15.84
N VAL A 98 -16.70 -12.99 16.15
CA VAL A 98 -17.47 -12.14 17.07
C VAL A 98 -18.89 -11.96 16.56
N SER A 99 -19.05 -11.64 15.28
CA SER A 99 -20.38 -11.48 14.69
C SER A 99 -21.23 -12.76 14.80
N ILE A 100 -20.63 -13.93 14.58
CA ILE A 100 -21.33 -15.22 14.76
C ILE A 100 -21.73 -15.43 16.22
N ALA A 101 -20.84 -15.14 17.17
CA ALA A 101 -21.12 -15.29 18.60
C ALA A 101 -22.25 -14.34 19.07
N GLU A 102 -22.31 -13.11 18.54
CA GLU A 102 -23.42 -12.18 18.78
C GLU A 102 -24.75 -12.74 18.28
N PHE A 103 -24.78 -13.33 17.07
CA PHE A 103 -25.97 -13.99 16.54
C PHE A 103 -26.43 -15.17 17.41
N ASP A 104 -25.50 -15.95 17.96
CA ASP A 104 -25.83 -17.06 18.86
C ASP A 104 -26.43 -16.57 20.18
N ILE A 105 -25.93 -15.46 20.73
CA ILE A 105 -26.53 -14.78 21.90
C ILE A 105 -27.95 -14.31 21.56
N GLU A 106 -28.15 -13.62 20.44
CA GLU A 106 -29.47 -13.14 20.03
C GLU A 106 -30.46 -14.30 19.85
N ARG A 107 -30.01 -15.40 19.25
CA ARG A 107 -30.82 -16.61 19.07
C ARG A 107 -31.16 -17.28 20.40
N ALA A 108 -30.22 -17.33 21.33
CA ALA A 108 -30.46 -17.83 22.69
C ALA A 108 -31.45 -16.95 23.45
N GLN A 109 -31.35 -15.63 23.32
CA GLN A 109 -32.29 -14.68 23.94
C GLN A 109 -33.71 -14.94 23.44
N LYS A 110 -33.90 -15.03 22.11
CA LYS A 110 -35.21 -15.35 21.51
C LYS A 110 -35.76 -16.71 21.97
N ALA A 111 -34.91 -17.66 22.35
CA ALA A 111 -35.34 -18.96 22.88
C ALA A 111 -35.79 -18.86 24.35
N ILE A 112 -35.15 -18.00 25.16
CA ILE A 112 -35.57 -17.65 26.52
C ILE A 112 -36.94 -16.96 26.48
N ASP A 113 -37.10 -15.95 25.60
CA ASP A 113 -38.35 -15.18 25.48
C ASP A 113 -39.54 -16.07 25.06
N LYS A 114 -39.27 -17.18 24.37
CA LYS A 114 -40.25 -18.20 23.97
C LYS A 114 -40.51 -19.28 25.02
N GLY A 115 -39.90 -19.18 26.20
CA GLY A 115 -40.11 -20.10 27.33
C GLY A 115 -39.59 -21.51 27.08
N ARG A 116 -38.55 -21.70 26.25
CA ARG A 116 -38.01 -23.04 25.97
C ARG A 116 -37.17 -23.56 27.14
N ASP A 117 -37.40 -24.81 27.52
CA ASP A 117 -36.60 -25.48 28.55
C ASP A 117 -35.11 -25.56 28.17
N GLY A 118 -34.24 -25.30 29.14
CA GLY A 118 -32.79 -25.28 28.95
C GLY A 118 -32.23 -24.06 28.19
N ALA A 119 -33.06 -23.06 27.85
CA ALA A 119 -32.62 -21.86 27.12
C ALA A 119 -31.62 -20.99 27.92
N GLN A 120 -31.79 -20.90 29.24
CA GLN A 120 -30.85 -20.17 30.11
C GLN A 120 -29.43 -20.75 30.06
N GLN A 121 -29.33 -22.09 30.10
CA GLN A 121 -28.05 -22.79 30.02
C GLN A 121 -27.34 -22.56 28.67
N LYS A 122 -28.10 -22.42 27.57
CA LYS A 122 -27.56 -22.10 26.25
C LYS A 122 -27.09 -20.65 26.17
N MET A 123 -27.81 -19.72 26.80
CA MET A 123 -27.40 -18.31 26.91
C MET A 123 -26.08 -18.17 27.68
N ASP A 124 -25.96 -18.85 28.82
CA ASP A 124 -24.74 -18.78 29.63
C ASP A 124 -23.52 -19.32 28.87
N LYS A 125 -23.70 -20.42 28.12
CA LYS A 125 -22.66 -20.95 27.21
C LYS A 125 -22.30 -19.98 26.09
N ALA A 126 -23.29 -19.33 25.46
CA ALA A 126 -23.04 -18.36 24.39
C ALA A 126 -22.29 -17.12 24.90
N LYS A 127 -22.62 -16.62 26.10
CA LYS A 127 -21.88 -15.53 26.75
C LYS A 127 -20.45 -15.91 27.10
N GLN A 128 -20.22 -17.13 27.60
CA GLN A 128 -18.87 -17.64 27.84
C GLN A 128 -18.06 -17.74 26.54
N ALA A 129 -18.67 -18.25 25.46
CA ALA A 129 -18.03 -18.31 24.15
C ALA A 129 -17.69 -16.92 23.61
N MET A 130 -18.60 -15.94 23.74
CA MET A 130 -18.37 -14.55 23.35
C MET A 130 -17.18 -13.93 24.09
N ALA A 131 -17.02 -14.17 25.39
CA ALA A 131 -15.88 -13.68 26.16
C ALA A 131 -14.54 -14.23 25.63
N ILE A 132 -14.52 -15.50 25.20
CA ILE A 132 -13.33 -16.13 24.60
C ILE A 132 -13.01 -15.51 23.23
N VAL A 133 -14.03 -15.36 22.38
CA VAL A 133 -13.85 -14.80 21.04
C VAL A 133 -13.45 -13.32 21.09
N GLN A 134 -14.01 -12.54 22.02
CA GLN A 134 -13.63 -11.15 22.24
C GLN A 134 -12.16 -11.02 22.63
N LYS A 135 -11.69 -11.86 23.55
CA LYS A 135 -10.27 -11.91 23.93
C LYS A 135 -9.37 -12.23 22.73
N ASN A 136 -9.78 -13.19 21.89
CA ASN A 136 -9.06 -13.50 20.65
C ASN A 136 -9.00 -12.30 19.71
N LEU A 137 -10.11 -11.56 19.55
CA LEU A 137 -10.14 -10.33 18.75
C LEU A 137 -9.16 -9.28 19.28
N ASP A 138 -9.16 -9.02 20.58
CA ASP A 138 -8.27 -8.04 21.21
C ASP A 138 -6.78 -8.39 20.96
N GLU A 139 -6.44 -9.68 21.03
CA GLU A 139 -5.09 -10.16 20.71
C GLU A 139 -4.72 -9.92 19.23
N LYS A 140 -5.67 -10.15 18.30
CA LYS A 140 -5.43 -9.90 16.86
C LYS A 140 -5.36 -8.41 16.54
N GLU A 141 -6.16 -7.58 17.21
CA GLU A 141 -6.10 -6.13 17.11
C GLU A 141 -4.77 -5.57 17.59
N ALA A 142 -4.26 -6.07 18.72
CA ALA A 142 -2.95 -5.68 19.23
C ALA A 142 -1.82 -6.03 18.23
N ASN A 143 -1.87 -7.22 17.62
CA ASN A 143 -0.91 -7.61 16.59
C ASN A 143 -1.01 -6.72 15.34
N HIS A 144 -2.23 -6.44 14.86
CA HIS A 144 -2.45 -5.52 13.74
C HIS A 144 -1.92 -4.11 14.05
N ALA A 145 -2.23 -3.56 15.22
CA ALA A 145 -1.79 -2.24 15.65
C ALA A 145 -0.25 -2.14 15.73
N LYS A 146 0.42 -3.20 16.21
CA LYS A 146 1.88 -3.29 16.25
C LYS A 146 2.50 -3.18 14.84
N TRP A 147 2.04 -4.00 13.89
CA TRP A 147 2.57 -3.97 12.52
C TRP A 147 2.21 -2.69 11.78
N PHE A 148 1.01 -2.17 12.01
CA PHE A 148 0.60 -0.88 11.48
C PHE A 148 1.53 0.23 11.97
N ARG A 149 1.83 0.29 13.28
CA ARG A 149 2.74 1.28 13.86
C ARG A 149 4.14 1.22 13.25
N TYR A 150 4.71 0.03 13.07
CA TYR A 150 6.02 -0.10 12.43
C TYR A 150 6.01 0.36 10.98
N THR A 151 4.96 0.03 10.23
CA THR A 151 4.78 0.47 8.84
C THR A 151 4.64 1.99 8.77
N SER A 152 3.86 2.60 9.68
CA SER A 152 3.70 4.06 9.77
C SER A 152 5.03 4.76 10.07
N ILE A 153 5.83 4.24 11.00
CA ILE A 153 7.15 4.81 11.31
C ILE A 153 8.06 4.75 10.07
N ALA A 154 8.14 3.61 9.38
CA ALA A 154 8.94 3.48 8.17
C ALA A 154 8.47 4.44 7.05
N ALA A 155 7.15 4.57 6.88
CA ALA A 155 6.55 5.49 5.92
C ALA A 155 6.86 6.97 6.25
N ILE A 156 6.78 7.35 7.53
CA ILE A 156 7.13 8.71 7.99
C ILE A 156 8.61 9.00 7.74
N VAL A 157 9.50 8.05 8.04
CA VAL A 157 10.95 8.21 7.80
C VAL A 157 11.24 8.47 6.31
N ILE A 158 10.68 7.66 5.40
CA ILE A 158 10.82 7.88 3.95
C ILE A 158 10.21 9.24 3.55
N GLY A 159 9.03 9.57 4.09
CA GLY A 159 8.36 10.85 3.81
C GLY A 159 9.21 12.06 4.20
N VAL A 160 9.84 12.05 5.38
CA VAL A 160 10.75 13.11 5.83
C VAL A 160 11.96 13.21 4.91
N PHE A 161 12.56 12.08 4.53
CA PHE A 161 13.68 12.06 3.59
C PHE A 161 13.27 12.63 2.22
N LEU A 162 12.07 12.32 1.73
CA LEU A 162 11.55 12.89 0.49
C LEU A 162 11.34 14.40 0.57
N LEU A 163 10.83 14.91 1.69
CA LEU A 163 10.67 16.35 1.89
C LEU A 163 12.03 17.06 1.89
N ILE A 164 13.02 16.53 2.61
CA ILE A 164 14.39 17.05 2.58
C ILE A 164 14.91 17.11 1.14
N ASP A 165 14.70 16.04 0.38
CA ASP A 165 15.17 15.96 -1.00
C ASP A 165 14.47 16.90 -1.96
N ALA A 166 13.18 17.19 -1.74
CA ALA A 166 12.44 18.20 -2.52
C ALA A 166 13.12 19.57 -2.49
N PHE A 167 13.73 19.94 -1.35
CA PHE A 167 14.51 21.17 -1.19
C PHE A 167 15.94 21.06 -1.75
N LEU A 168 16.55 19.87 -1.72
CA LEU A 168 17.93 19.67 -2.17
C LEU A 168 18.06 19.51 -3.70
N ILE A 169 17.02 19.01 -4.38
CA ILE A 169 17.02 18.71 -5.83
C ILE A 169 17.56 19.87 -6.69
N PRO A 170 17.12 21.14 -6.55
CA PRO A 170 17.60 22.24 -7.38
C PRO A 170 19.12 22.46 -7.26
N GLY A 171 19.66 22.31 -6.05
CA GLY A 171 21.09 22.43 -5.78
C GLY A 171 21.88 21.25 -6.36
N MET A 172 21.38 20.03 -6.21
CA MET A 172 22.02 18.84 -6.78
C MET A 172 22.06 18.88 -8.30
N VAL A 173 20.95 19.25 -8.94
CA VAL A 173 20.86 19.35 -10.41
C VAL A 173 21.83 20.41 -10.94
N ARG A 174 21.89 21.60 -10.33
CA ARG A 174 22.86 22.65 -10.70
C ARG A 174 24.30 22.16 -10.59
N LYS A 175 24.65 21.46 -9.50
CA LYS A 175 26.01 20.95 -9.28
C LYS A 175 26.39 19.87 -10.28
N CYS A 176 25.46 19.01 -10.68
CA CYS A 176 25.74 17.95 -11.64
C CYS A 176 25.81 18.49 -13.06
N ALA A 177 24.92 19.41 -13.44
CA ALA A 177 24.97 20.09 -14.74
C ALA A 177 26.21 20.97 -14.92
N ALA A 178 26.86 21.42 -13.84
CA ALA A 178 28.13 22.15 -13.90
C ALA A 178 29.37 21.23 -13.97
N ARG A 179 29.20 19.92 -13.78
CA ARG A 179 30.27 18.91 -13.86
C ARG A 179 30.31 18.19 -15.21
N GLU A 180 29.22 18.29 -15.96
CA GLU A 180 29.07 17.79 -17.34
C GLU A 180 29.33 18.92 -18.33
#